data_AF-A0A1J1HUZ9-F1
#
_entry.id   AF-A0A1J1HUZ9-F1
#
_cell.length_a   1.000
_cell.length_b   1.000
_cell.length_c   1.000
_cell.angle_alpha   90.00
_cell.angle_beta   90.00
_cell.angle_gamma   90.00
#
_symmetry.space_group_name_H-M   'P 1'
#
loop_
_entity.id
_entity.type
_entity.pdbx_description
1 polymer ?
#
loop_
_entity_poly.entity_id
_entity_poly.type
_entity_poly.pdbx_seq_one_letter_code
_entity_poly.pdbx_strand_id
1 'polypeptide(L)'
;MNAAEVTKLMSELKVAVKPRHRRLKNPGGSEGRLINLSKTVTALLKYERIEVHYSRGDEARGYAERLISDAIRYGDQHKPTMEMADFWLRDKSVIHKLFKVLCPRFENYKGSATRMFMAPRSYNLDNKDVLKKYKLLSVLELNGNPYPPVLPDRSQKNRRLIHNVLLNEARKEFYLQKQKSESDKDVNEEIVTKHPVENINETETK
;
A
#
# COMPACT_ATOMS: atom_id res chain seq x y z
N MET A 1 0.15 6.19 -32.42
CA MET A 1 -0.19 4.82 -32.00
C MET A 1 -0.87 4.91 -30.65
N ASN A 2 -2.16 4.63 -30.58
CA ASN A 2 -2.94 4.71 -29.35
C ASN A 2 -2.53 3.55 -28.44
N ALA A 3 -1.61 3.82 -27.50
CA ALA A 3 -1.39 2.92 -26.38
C ALA A 3 -2.73 2.80 -25.66
N ALA A 4 -3.48 1.73 -25.95
CA ALA A 4 -4.73 1.43 -25.29
C ALA A 4 -4.50 1.55 -23.78
N GLU A 5 -5.41 2.25 -23.10
CA GLU A 5 -5.36 2.39 -21.65
C GLU A 5 -5.31 0.99 -21.01
N VAL A 6 -4.12 0.50 -20.69
CA VAL A 6 -3.89 -0.86 -20.15
C VAL A 6 -4.67 -1.05 -18.85
N THR A 7 -4.94 0.04 -18.15
CA THR A 7 -5.81 0.16 -16.99
C THR A 7 -7.25 -0.31 -17.26
N LYS A 8 -7.76 -0.10 -18.49
CA LYS A 8 -9.07 -0.61 -18.95
C LYS A 8 -9.06 -2.11 -19.25
N LEU A 9 -7.90 -2.75 -19.41
CA LEU A 9 -7.78 -4.18 -19.73
C LEU A 9 -7.55 -5.06 -18.49
N MET A 10 -6.78 -4.57 -17.52
CA MET A 10 -6.40 -5.36 -16.35
C MET A 10 -6.66 -4.62 -15.04
N SER A 11 -7.06 -5.35 -14.01
CA SER A 11 -7.24 -4.78 -12.68
C SER A 11 -5.91 -4.30 -12.10
N GLU A 12 -5.92 -3.07 -11.57
CA GLU A 12 -4.76 -2.49 -10.92
C GLU A 12 -4.58 -3.10 -9.52
N LEU A 13 -3.33 -3.44 -9.19
CA LEU A 13 -2.96 -3.93 -7.87
C LEU A 13 -2.26 -2.83 -7.09
N LYS A 14 -2.73 -2.58 -5.88
CA LYS A 14 -2.18 -1.55 -4.97
C LYS A 14 -1.09 -2.10 -4.06
N VAL A 15 -0.48 -3.22 -4.44
CA VAL A 15 0.59 -3.91 -3.73
C VAL A 15 1.67 -4.29 -4.74
N ALA A 16 2.94 -4.18 -4.33
CA ALA A 16 4.06 -4.63 -5.15
C ALA A 16 4.03 -6.16 -5.30
N VAL A 17 3.82 -6.65 -6.53
CA VAL A 17 3.88 -8.07 -6.88
C VAL A 17 5.20 -8.36 -7.57
N LYS A 18 5.87 -9.44 -7.17
CA LYS A 18 7.12 -9.86 -7.80
C LYS A 18 6.84 -10.44 -9.20
N PRO A 19 7.68 -10.14 -10.21
CA PRO A 19 7.50 -10.65 -11.56
C PRO A 19 7.67 -12.17 -11.65
N ARG A 20 8.44 -12.74 -10.71
CA ARG A 20 8.63 -14.19 -10.58
C ARG A 20 8.09 -14.66 -9.24
N HIS A 21 7.41 -15.80 -9.28
CA HIS A 21 6.96 -16.50 -8.08
C HIS A 21 8.16 -16.86 -7.18
N ARG A 22 7.98 -16.97 -5.87
CA ARG A 22 9.08 -17.35 -4.97
C ARG A 22 9.52 -18.81 -5.19
N ARG A 23 10.58 -19.29 -4.56
CA ARG A 23 10.91 -20.73 -4.57
C ARG A 23 10.42 -21.35 -3.27
N LEU A 24 9.14 -21.72 -3.24
CA LEU A 24 8.53 -22.39 -2.09
C LEU A 24 8.68 -23.90 -2.28
N LYS A 25 9.52 -24.54 -1.46
CA LYS A 25 9.72 -25.99 -1.52
C LYS A 25 8.42 -26.69 -1.11
N ASN A 26 8.00 -27.67 -1.91
CA ASN A 26 6.83 -28.47 -1.65
C ASN A 26 7.01 -29.88 -2.26
N PRO A 27 6.59 -30.97 -1.59
CA PRO A 27 6.72 -32.33 -2.14
C PRO A 27 6.02 -32.52 -3.49
N GLY A 28 4.83 -31.93 -3.65
CA GLY A 28 4.04 -31.99 -4.90
C GLY A 28 4.47 -30.97 -5.97
N GLY A 29 5.72 -30.50 -5.94
CA GLY A 29 6.25 -29.58 -6.96
C GLY A 29 5.47 -28.27 -7.11
N SER A 30 5.28 -27.84 -8.37
CA SER A 30 4.58 -26.60 -8.76
C SER A 30 3.09 -26.65 -8.44
N GLU A 31 2.41 -27.75 -8.70
CA GLU A 31 0.99 -27.91 -8.44
C GLU A 31 0.70 -27.83 -6.94
N GLY A 32 1.41 -28.61 -6.13
CA GLY A 32 1.16 -28.59 -4.70
C GLY A 32 1.52 -27.25 -4.03
N ARG A 33 2.40 -26.44 -4.66
CA ARG A 33 2.61 -25.04 -4.26
C ARG A 33 1.34 -24.22 -4.47
N LEU A 34 0.69 -24.32 -5.63
CA LEU A 34 -0.59 -23.63 -5.89
C LEU A 34 -1.67 -24.09 -4.91
N ILE A 35 -1.74 -25.40 -4.60
CA ILE A 35 -2.67 -25.94 -3.61
C ILE A 35 -2.44 -25.33 -2.21
N ASN A 36 -1.18 -25.14 -1.80
CA ASN A 36 -0.87 -24.53 -0.51
C ASN A 36 -1.19 -23.03 -0.49
N LEU A 37 -1.00 -22.34 -1.61
CA LEU A 37 -1.38 -20.92 -1.75
C LEU A 37 -2.90 -20.77 -1.75
N SER A 38 -3.65 -21.63 -2.45
CA SER A 38 -5.11 -21.59 -2.48
C SER A 38 -5.72 -21.84 -1.10
N LYS A 39 -5.15 -22.78 -0.32
CA LYS A 39 -5.49 -22.94 1.11
C LYS A 39 -5.27 -21.66 1.91
N THR A 40 -4.15 -20.98 1.67
CA THR A 40 -3.80 -19.73 2.38
C THR A 40 -4.75 -18.58 2.01
N VAL A 41 -5.06 -18.41 0.73
CA VAL A 41 -6.00 -17.39 0.22
C VAL A 41 -7.42 -17.66 0.74
N THR A 42 -7.86 -18.92 0.69
CA THR A 42 -9.16 -19.34 1.25
C THR A 42 -9.24 -19.01 2.74
N ALA A 43 -8.21 -19.35 3.51
CA ALA A 43 -8.14 -19.05 4.94
C ALA A 43 -8.14 -17.54 5.21
N LEU A 44 -7.42 -16.74 4.41
CA LEU A 44 -7.40 -15.28 4.54
C LEU A 44 -8.80 -14.68 4.34
N LEU A 45 -9.52 -15.07 3.29
CA LEU A 45 -10.85 -14.53 3.02
C LEU A 45 -11.89 -15.01 4.03
N LYS A 46 -11.75 -16.25 4.52
CA LYS A 46 -12.62 -16.82 5.55
C LYS A 46 -12.44 -16.12 6.91
N TYR A 47 -11.21 -16.11 7.42
CA TYR A 47 -10.90 -15.64 8.77
C TYR A 47 -10.46 -14.18 8.85
N GLU A 48 -10.22 -13.51 7.73
CA GLU A 48 -9.80 -12.09 7.61
C GLU A 48 -8.46 -11.71 8.28
N ARG A 49 -7.90 -12.57 9.14
CA ARG A 49 -6.57 -12.45 9.71
C ARG A 49 -5.98 -13.84 9.90
N ILE A 50 -4.78 -14.06 9.36
CA ILE A 50 -4.06 -15.34 9.48
C ILE A 50 -2.60 -15.09 9.81
N GLU A 51 -2.01 -16.03 10.54
CA GLU A 51 -0.57 -16.09 10.75
C GLU A 51 0.05 -17.11 9.81
N VAL A 52 1.03 -16.68 9.03
CA VAL A 52 1.70 -17.49 8.02
C VAL A 52 3.17 -17.13 7.92
N HIS A 53 4.01 -18.04 7.43
CA HIS A 53 5.37 -17.70 7.07
C HIS A 53 5.39 -16.57 6.03
N TYR A 54 6.25 -15.58 6.24
CA TYR A 54 6.39 -14.40 5.37
C TYR A 54 6.62 -14.76 3.90
N SER A 55 7.37 -15.84 3.66
CA SER A 55 7.63 -16.35 2.31
C SER A 55 6.33 -16.67 1.57
N ARG A 56 5.42 -17.39 2.23
CA ARG A 56 4.11 -17.82 1.75
C ARG A 56 3.08 -16.69 1.78
N GLY A 57 3.06 -15.89 2.85
CA GLY A 57 2.13 -14.79 3.03
C GLY A 57 2.24 -13.74 1.93
N ASP A 58 3.44 -13.25 1.63
CA ASP A 58 3.65 -12.21 0.60
C ASP A 58 3.23 -12.67 -0.80
N GLU A 59 3.41 -13.96 -1.10
CA GLU A 59 2.98 -14.50 -2.37
C GLU A 59 1.45 -14.70 -2.42
N ALA A 60 0.86 -15.27 -1.37
CA ALA A 60 -0.59 -15.40 -1.25
C ALA A 60 -1.29 -14.04 -1.27
N ARG A 61 -0.65 -12.99 -0.74
CA ARG A 61 -1.15 -11.61 -0.77
C ARG A 61 -1.38 -11.11 -2.19
N GLY A 62 -0.47 -11.37 -3.11
CA GLY A 62 -0.63 -10.96 -4.51
C GLY A 62 -1.84 -11.62 -5.19
N TYR A 63 -2.03 -12.91 -4.95
CA TYR A 63 -3.19 -13.65 -5.46
C TYR A 63 -4.51 -13.19 -4.84
N ALA A 64 -4.53 -12.93 -3.52
CA ALA A 64 -5.72 -12.42 -2.83
C ALA A 64 -6.12 -11.03 -3.31
N GLU A 65 -5.16 -10.09 -3.44
CA GLU A 65 -5.41 -8.76 -4.00
C GLU A 65 -5.96 -8.84 -5.42
N ARG A 66 -5.38 -9.70 -6.26
CA ARG A 66 -5.85 -9.89 -7.64
C ARG A 66 -7.27 -10.40 -7.68
N LEU A 67 -7.58 -11.42 -6.89
CA LEU A 67 -8.92 -12.01 -6.83
C LEU A 67 -9.97 -10.99 -6.36
N ILE A 68 -9.66 -10.20 -5.32
CA ILE A 68 -10.56 -9.15 -4.83
C ILE A 68 -10.73 -8.04 -5.88
N SER A 69 -9.66 -7.61 -6.54
CA SER A 69 -9.70 -6.55 -7.56
C SER A 69 -10.51 -6.96 -8.79
N ASP A 70 -10.34 -8.19 -9.28
CA ASP A 70 -11.13 -8.74 -10.38
C ASP A 70 -12.61 -8.92 -9.98
N ALA A 71 -12.88 -9.33 -8.74
CA ALA A 71 -14.24 -9.46 -8.21
C ALA A 71 -14.96 -8.11 -8.07
N ILE A 72 -14.27 -7.06 -7.61
CA ILE A 72 -14.84 -5.70 -7.55
C ILE A 72 -15.12 -5.15 -8.95
N ARG A 73 -14.18 -5.35 -9.88
CA ARG A 73 -14.28 -4.79 -11.24
C ARG A 73 -15.41 -5.41 -12.05
N TYR A 74 -15.55 -6.73 -12.00
CA TYR A 74 -16.45 -7.46 -12.92
C TYR A 74 -17.74 -7.96 -12.26
N GLY A 75 -17.76 -8.09 -10.93
CA GLY A 75 -18.92 -8.62 -10.20
C GLY A 75 -19.09 -10.14 -10.32
N ASP A 76 -20.20 -10.64 -9.76
CA ASP A 76 -20.53 -12.07 -9.64
C ASP A 76 -21.10 -12.68 -10.94
N GLN A 77 -21.65 -11.87 -11.83
CA GLN A 77 -22.19 -12.32 -13.12
C GLN A 77 -21.11 -12.68 -14.16
N HIS A 78 -19.87 -12.26 -13.93
CA HIS A 78 -18.77 -12.49 -14.87
C HIS A 78 -18.21 -13.91 -14.75
N LYS A 79 -18.49 -14.76 -15.76
CA LYS A 79 -18.09 -16.18 -15.76
C LYS A 79 -16.59 -16.40 -15.50
N PRO A 80 -15.66 -15.71 -16.17
CA PRO A 80 -14.23 -15.91 -15.91
C PRO A 80 -13.81 -15.56 -14.48
N THR A 81 -14.42 -14.55 -13.87
CA THR A 81 -14.13 -14.20 -12.47
C THR A 81 -14.68 -15.26 -11.52
N MET A 82 -15.87 -15.79 -11.81
CA MET A 82 -16.47 -16.88 -11.04
C MET A 82 -15.62 -18.15 -11.12
N GLU A 83 -15.16 -18.53 -12.32
CA GLU A 83 -14.25 -19.67 -12.51
C GLU A 83 -12.91 -19.49 -11.76
N MET A 84 -12.35 -18.27 -11.80
CA MET A 84 -11.14 -17.93 -11.07
C MET A 84 -11.35 -18.02 -9.55
N ALA A 85 -12.48 -17.53 -9.05
CA ALA A 85 -12.85 -17.64 -7.63
C ALA A 85 -13.05 -19.11 -7.24
N ASP A 86 -13.70 -19.91 -8.08
CA ASP A 86 -13.94 -21.33 -7.85
C ASP A 86 -12.63 -22.13 -7.77
N PHE A 87 -11.66 -21.82 -8.66
CA PHE A 87 -10.34 -22.43 -8.66
C PHE A 87 -9.52 -22.10 -7.41
N TRP A 88 -9.47 -20.82 -7.01
CA TRP A 88 -8.66 -20.38 -5.87
C TRP A 88 -9.31 -20.67 -4.51
N LEU A 89 -10.64 -20.63 -4.42
CA LEU A 89 -11.38 -20.81 -3.18
C LEU A 89 -11.87 -22.24 -3.07
N ARG A 90 -11.18 -23.00 -2.22
CA ARG A 90 -11.51 -24.40 -1.97
C ARG A 90 -12.84 -24.54 -1.22
N ASP A 91 -13.08 -23.63 -0.28
CA ASP A 91 -14.33 -23.54 0.46
C ASP A 91 -15.31 -22.64 -0.32
N LYS A 92 -16.33 -23.26 -0.90
CA LYS A 92 -17.29 -22.58 -1.79
C LYS A 92 -18.18 -21.58 -1.03
N SER A 93 -18.33 -21.73 0.29
CA SER A 93 -19.03 -20.74 1.10
C SER A 93 -18.32 -19.37 1.10
N VAL A 94 -17.00 -19.37 0.91
CA VAL A 94 -16.18 -18.14 0.87
C VAL A 94 -16.40 -17.36 -0.41
N ILE A 95 -16.84 -18.01 -1.50
CA ILE A 95 -17.17 -17.32 -2.77
C ILE A 95 -18.36 -16.36 -2.54
N HIS A 96 -19.39 -16.82 -1.84
CA HIS A 96 -20.51 -15.95 -1.48
C HIS A 96 -20.06 -14.77 -0.59
N LYS A 97 -19.18 -15.03 0.39
CA LYS A 97 -18.59 -13.98 1.23
C LYS A 97 -17.78 -12.97 0.41
N LEU A 98 -17.01 -13.43 -0.58
CA LEU A 98 -16.20 -12.58 -1.46
C LEU A 98 -17.08 -11.53 -2.14
N PHE A 99 -18.11 -11.96 -2.86
CA PHE A 99 -18.94 -11.05 -3.65
C PHE A 99 -19.93 -10.23 -2.81
N LYS A 100 -20.53 -10.80 -1.76
CA LYS A 100 -21.57 -10.10 -1.00
C LYS A 100 -21.06 -9.29 0.19
N VAL A 101 -19.89 -9.63 0.74
CA VAL A 101 -19.34 -8.95 1.93
C VAL A 101 -18.07 -8.19 1.61
N LEU A 102 -17.10 -8.82 0.93
CA LEU A 102 -15.77 -8.22 0.75
C LEU A 102 -15.74 -7.22 -0.41
N CYS A 103 -16.37 -7.52 -1.55
CA CYS A 103 -16.42 -6.58 -2.69
C CYS A 103 -17.07 -5.24 -2.32
N PRO A 104 -18.28 -5.18 -1.72
CA PRO A 104 -18.88 -3.91 -1.31
C PRO A 104 -18.04 -3.16 -0.26
N ARG A 105 -17.35 -3.89 0.63
CA ARG A 105 -16.46 -3.31 1.64
C ARG A 105 -15.29 -2.55 0.99
N PHE A 106 -14.75 -3.07 -0.11
CA PHE A 106 -13.53 -2.55 -0.73
C PHE A 106 -13.76 -1.67 -1.96
N GLU A 107 -15.01 -1.51 -2.42
CA GLU A 107 -15.36 -0.71 -3.60
C GLU A 107 -14.81 0.73 -3.53
N ASN A 108 -14.99 1.40 -2.40
CA ASN A 108 -14.51 2.77 -2.18
C ASN A 108 -13.12 2.84 -1.53
N TYR A 109 -12.44 1.71 -1.35
CA TYR A 109 -11.20 1.67 -0.61
C TYR A 109 -10.03 2.16 -1.48
N LYS A 110 -9.42 3.28 -1.10
CA LYS A 110 -8.31 3.89 -1.86
C LYS A 110 -7.01 3.07 -1.77
N GLY A 111 -6.79 2.34 -0.68
CA GLY A 111 -5.60 1.51 -0.46
C GLY A 111 -5.72 0.07 -0.97
N SER A 112 -4.78 -0.78 -0.57
CA SER A 112 -4.84 -2.24 -0.78
C SER A 112 -5.88 -2.90 0.11
N ALA A 113 -6.50 -4.00 -0.34
CA ALA A 113 -7.47 -4.73 0.48
C ALA A 113 -6.80 -5.45 1.67
N THR A 114 -5.51 -5.77 1.54
CA THR A 114 -4.71 -6.55 2.48
C THR A 114 -3.65 -5.70 3.18
N ARG A 115 -3.32 -6.08 4.42
CA ARG A 115 -2.20 -5.55 5.19
C ARG A 115 -1.36 -6.70 5.74
N MET A 116 -0.05 -6.49 5.79
CA MET A 116 0.88 -7.51 6.28
C MET A 116 1.80 -6.91 7.33
N PHE A 117 1.99 -7.64 8.41
CA PHE A 117 2.92 -7.31 9.48
C PHE A 117 3.92 -8.44 9.67
N MET A 118 5.12 -8.08 10.11
CA MET A 118 6.07 -9.06 10.62
C MET A 118 5.63 -9.46 12.03
N ALA A 119 5.48 -10.76 12.26
CA ALA A 119 5.26 -11.28 13.59
C ALA A 119 6.60 -11.35 14.35
N PRO A 120 6.57 -11.33 15.69
CA PRO A 120 7.75 -11.61 16.49
C PRO A 120 8.38 -12.95 16.09
N ARG A 121 9.70 -13.04 16.18
CA ARG A 121 10.38 -14.33 15.97
C ARG A 121 10.04 -15.25 17.13
N SER A 122 9.60 -16.47 16.81
CA SER A 122 9.49 -17.55 17.80
C SER A 122 10.89 -17.87 18.33
N TYR A 123 11.15 -17.57 19.60
CA TYR A 123 12.39 -17.97 20.26
C TYR A 123 12.22 -19.40 20.80
N ASN A 124 12.52 -20.39 19.96
CA ASN A 124 12.60 -21.77 20.44
C ASN A 124 14.00 -21.95 21.05
N LEU A 125 14.09 -21.99 22.38
CA LEU A 125 15.35 -22.16 23.12
C LEU A 125 16.13 -23.40 22.67
N ASP A 126 15.43 -24.46 22.29
CA ASP A 126 16.03 -25.76 21.99
C ASP A 126 16.66 -25.86 20.60
N ASN A 127 16.40 -24.88 19.72
CA ASN A 127 16.83 -24.91 18.33
C ASN A 127 17.86 -23.81 18.06
N LYS A 128 19.16 -24.17 18.06
CA LYS A 128 20.29 -23.30 17.61
C LYS A 128 20.15 -22.75 16.18
N ASP A 129 19.12 -23.19 15.47
CA ASP A 129 18.77 -22.88 14.07
C ASP A 129 17.83 -21.65 13.92
N VAL A 130 18.00 -20.66 14.81
CA VAL A 130 17.13 -19.48 15.01
C VAL A 130 17.14 -18.51 13.81
N LEU A 131 18.17 -18.57 12.94
CA LEU A 131 18.45 -17.53 11.96
C LEU A 131 18.06 -17.85 10.52
N LYS A 132 17.12 -18.78 10.30
CA LYS A 132 16.68 -19.11 8.94
C LYS A 132 15.58 -18.15 8.47
N LYS A 133 15.89 -17.30 7.47
CA LYS A 133 14.99 -16.29 6.84
C LYS A 133 13.59 -16.81 6.44
N TYR A 134 13.48 -18.11 6.19
CA TYR A 134 12.23 -18.80 5.82
C TYR A 134 11.34 -19.18 7.03
N LYS A 135 11.81 -18.98 8.26
CA LYS A 135 11.01 -19.14 9.49
C LYS A 135 10.39 -17.83 9.98
N LEU A 136 10.59 -16.71 9.29
CA LEU A 136 9.93 -15.45 9.67
C LEU A 136 8.42 -15.61 9.53
N LEU A 137 7.72 -15.37 10.64
CA LEU A 137 6.27 -15.37 10.70
C LEU A 137 5.75 -13.97 10.33
N SER A 138 4.56 -13.94 9.78
CA SER A 138 3.87 -12.73 9.38
C SER A 138 2.38 -12.87 9.65
N VAL A 139 1.77 -11.76 10.05
CA VAL A 139 0.33 -11.65 10.15
C VAL A 139 -0.17 -10.99 8.88
N LEU A 140 -1.00 -11.71 8.13
CA LEU A 140 -1.68 -11.21 6.94
C LEU A 140 -3.15 -11.00 7.28
N GLU A 141 -3.66 -9.80 7.06
CA GLU A 141 -5.05 -9.45 7.34
C GLU A 141 -5.70 -8.67 6.21
N LEU A 142 -7.03 -8.68 6.20
CA LEU A 142 -7.87 -7.81 5.38
C LEU A 142 -8.15 -6.52 6.14
N ASN A 143 -8.12 -5.40 5.43
CA ASN A 143 -8.46 -4.10 6.00
C ASN A 143 -9.96 -4.02 6.34
N GLY A 144 -10.29 -3.40 7.47
CA GLY A 144 -11.66 -3.30 7.96
C GLY A 144 -12.20 -4.62 8.53
N ASN A 145 -11.32 -5.50 8.99
CA ASN A 145 -11.71 -6.71 9.73
C ASN A 145 -12.22 -6.35 11.15
N PRO A 146 -13.08 -7.19 11.77
CA PRO A 146 -13.69 -6.90 13.07
C PRO A 146 -12.74 -7.09 14.27
N TYR A 147 -11.47 -7.41 14.03
CA TYR A 147 -10.51 -7.73 15.07
C TYR A 147 -9.82 -6.48 15.60
N PRO A 148 -9.34 -6.49 16.87
CA PRO A 148 -8.53 -5.40 17.38
C PRO A 148 -7.30 -5.18 16.50
N PRO A 149 -6.88 -3.93 16.26
CA PRO A 149 -5.75 -3.63 15.38
C PRO A 149 -4.45 -4.23 15.94
N VAL A 150 -3.66 -4.86 15.07
CA VAL A 150 -2.40 -5.55 15.47
C VAL A 150 -1.37 -4.56 16.01
N LEU A 151 -1.24 -3.41 15.35
CA LEU A 151 -0.40 -2.32 15.82
C LEU A 151 -1.29 -1.26 16.47
N PRO A 152 -0.83 -0.64 17.57
CA PRO A 152 -1.53 0.50 18.14
C PRO A 152 -1.59 1.63 17.13
N ASP A 153 -2.63 2.46 17.22
CA ASP A 153 -2.77 3.60 16.34
C ASP A 153 -1.66 4.63 16.63
N ARG A 154 -0.65 4.68 15.75
CA ARG A 154 0.45 5.65 15.80
C ARG A 154 0.07 6.99 15.16
N SER A 155 -1.15 7.13 14.64
CA SER A 155 -1.67 8.37 14.04
C SER A 155 -1.71 9.53 15.04
N GLN A 156 -1.77 9.23 16.34
CA GLN A 156 -1.63 10.22 17.38
C GLN A 156 -0.21 10.79 17.42
N LYS A 157 0.09 11.68 16.47
CA LYS A 157 1.19 12.64 16.56
C LYS A 157 0.91 13.46 17.79
N ASN A 158 1.53 13.10 18.91
CA ASN A 158 1.39 13.86 20.13
C ASN A 158 2.03 15.24 19.88
N ARG A 159 1.19 16.20 19.49
CA ARG A 159 1.61 17.55 19.07
C ARG A 159 2.37 18.28 20.17
N ARG A 160 2.17 17.86 21.42
CA ARG A 160 2.78 18.40 22.63
C ARG A 160 4.18 17.82 22.92
N LEU A 161 4.63 16.82 22.17
CA LEU A 161 6.02 16.37 22.28
C LEU A 161 6.93 17.54 21.92
N ILE A 162 7.95 17.77 22.73
CA ILE A 162 8.85 18.93 22.59
C ILE A 162 9.37 19.08 21.17
N HIS A 163 9.79 17.97 20.53
CA HIS A 163 10.27 17.99 19.15
C HIS A 163 9.18 18.38 18.14
N ASN A 164 7.92 17.95 18.34
CA ASN A 164 6.82 18.34 17.45
C ASN A 164 6.45 19.81 17.61
N VAL A 165 6.53 20.36 18.83
CA VAL A 165 6.31 21.79 19.09
C VAL A 165 7.41 22.60 18.40
N LEU A 166 8.67 22.26 18.66
CA LEU A 166 9.83 22.95 18.07
C LEU A 166 9.80 22.89 16.54
N LEU A 167 9.50 21.73 15.95
CA LEU A 167 9.37 21.59 14.48
C LEU A 167 8.20 22.39 13.92
N ASN A 168 7.09 22.51 14.65
CA ASN A 168 5.95 23.32 14.21
C ASN A 168 6.28 24.82 14.25
N GLU A 169 6.95 25.30 15.30
CA GLU A 169 7.34 26.71 15.40
C GLU A 169 8.43 27.06 14.37
N ALA A 170 9.46 26.23 14.22
CA ALA A 170 10.46 26.41 13.16
C ALA A 170 9.82 26.41 11.76
N ARG A 171 8.83 25.54 11.52
CA ARG A 171 8.06 25.55 10.27
C ARG A 171 7.28 26.85 10.08
N LYS A 172 6.59 27.36 11.11
CA LYS A 172 5.86 28.64 11.03
C LYS A 172 6.80 29.79 10.73
N GLU A 173 7.92 29.88 11.43
CA GLU A 173 8.94 30.90 11.23
C GLU A 173 9.48 30.89 9.80
N PHE A 174 9.79 29.71 9.26
CA PHE A 174 10.22 29.55 7.87
C PHE A 174 9.21 30.12 6.86
N TYR A 175 7.92 29.82 7.02
CA TYR A 175 6.90 30.34 6.11
C TYR A 175 6.68 31.85 6.25
N LEU A 176 6.80 32.40 7.45
CA LEU A 176 6.73 33.85 7.67
C LEU A 176 7.89 34.58 7.00
N GLN A 177 9.11 34.07 7.17
CA GLN A 177 10.29 34.62 6.50
C GLN A 177 10.17 34.53 4.97
N LYS A 178 9.66 33.41 4.46
CA LYS A 178 9.42 33.23 3.02
C LYS A 178 8.40 34.25 2.49
N GLN A 179 7.26 34.42 3.15
CA GLN A 179 6.25 35.41 2.75
C GLN A 179 6.80 36.83 2.80
N LYS A 180 7.58 37.16 3.84
CA LYS A 180 8.24 38.46 3.95
C LYS A 180 9.24 38.69 2.81
N SER A 181 10.04 37.67 2.47
CA SER A 181 10.97 37.76 1.34
C SER A 181 10.29 37.86 -0.02
N GLU A 182 9.07 37.33 -0.16
CA GLU A 182 8.24 37.47 -1.37
C GLU A 182 7.63 38.87 -1.43
N SER A 183 7.05 39.39 -0.34
CA SER A 183 6.54 40.77 -0.30
C SER A 183 7.63 41.82 -0.53
N ASP A 184 8.83 41.60 0.01
CA ASP A 184 9.96 42.52 -0.16
C ASP A 184 10.48 42.51 -1.62
N LYS A 185 10.27 41.41 -2.37
CA LYS A 185 10.57 41.33 -3.81
C LYS A 185 9.51 42.03 -4.65
N ASP A 186 8.23 41.78 -4.35
CA ASP A 186 7.12 42.42 -5.06
C ASP A 186 7.15 43.95 -4.90
N VAL A 187 7.48 44.45 -3.69
CA VAL A 187 7.67 45.88 -3.43
C VAL A 187 8.86 46.44 -4.21
N ASN A 188 9.97 45.70 -4.30
CA ASN A 188 11.12 46.14 -5.10
C ASN A 188 10.82 46.13 -6.62
N GLU A 189 10.06 45.16 -7.13
CA GLU A 189 9.62 45.14 -8.54
C GLU A 189 8.62 46.27 -8.85
N GLU A 190 7.72 46.63 -7.92
CA GLU A 190 6.86 47.81 -8.07
C GLU A 190 7.64 49.13 -8.04
N ILE A 191 8.69 49.24 -7.21
CA ILE A 191 9.55 50.42 -7.16
C ILE A 191 10.36 50.56 -8.46
N VAL A 192 10.90 49.45 -8.98
CA VAL A 192 11.66 49.42 -10.25
C VAL A 192 10.77 49.71 -11.47
N THR A 193 9.49 49.36 -11.44
CA THR A 193 8.54 49.66 -12.52
C THR A 193 7.96 51.07 -12.46
N LYS A 194 7.75 51.65 -11.27
CA LYS A 194 7.26 53.03 -11.09
C LYS A 194 8.36 54.09 -11.25
N HIS A 195 9.61 53.72 -10.97
CA HIS A 195 10.80 54.51 -11.28
C HIS A 195 11.77 53.65 -12.09
N PRO A 196 11.58 53.56 -13.42
CA PRO A 196 12.63 53.02 -14.27
C PRO A 196 13.82 53.95 -14.08
N VAL A 197 14.92 53.44 -13.55
CA VAL A 197 16.18 54.18 -13.55
C VAL A 197 16.50 54.43 -15.03
N GLU A 198 16.26 55.65 -15.50
CA GLU A 198 16.75 56.10 -16.79
C GLU A 198 18.27 55.95 -16.72
N ASN A 199 18.82 54.99 -17.48
CA ASN A 199 20.24 54.93 -17.75
C ASN A 199 20.57 56.22 -18.51
N ILE A 200 20.97 57.25 -17.76
CA ILE A 200 21.68 58.41 -18.29
C ILE A 200 23.01 57.84 -18.75
N ASN A 201 23.05 57.40 -20.01
CA ASN A 201 24.29 57.20 -20.74
C ASN A 201 24.97 58.58 -20.75
N GLU A 202 26.03 58.73 -19.96
CA GLU A 202 26.96 59.84 -20.05
C GLU A 202 27.54 59.86 -21.48
N THR A 203 26.85 60.59 -22.35
CA THR A 203 27.46 61.15 -23.55
C THR A 203 28.23 62.39 -23.12
N GLU A 204 29.49 62.21 -22.72
CA GLU A 204 30.48 63.28 -22.82
C GLU A 204 31.53 62.90 -23.87
N THR A 205 31.24 63.36 -25.07
CA THR A 205 32.23 63.65 -26.11
C THR A 205 33.13 64.80 -25.66
N LYS A 206 34.43 64.56 -25.50
CA LYS A 206 35.54 65.24 -26.21
C LYS A 206 36.90 64.76 -25.73
#